data_AF-A0A953LUQ1-F1
#
_entry.id   AF-A0A953LUQ1-F1
#
_cell.length_a   1.000
_cell.length_b   1.000
_cell.length_c   1.000
_cell.angle_alpha   90.00
_cell.angle_beta   90.00
_cell.angle_gamma   90.00
#
_symmetry.space_group_name_H-M   'P 1'
#
loop_
_entity.id
_entity.type
_entity.pdbx_description
1 polymer ?
#
loop_
_entity_poly.entity_id
_entity_poly.type
_entity_poly.pdbx_seq_one_letter_code
_entity_poly.pdbx_strand_id
1 'polypeptide(L)'
;MSADVSIANGSSARLAPHPLRAAVLGEVHARPFTPLATPGRVLHFAFQTGADQAKADRAAVQSFCETRGLTAPKSHEKHHRVCIGTTMLRWEQHAEFTTYTWELSAETGAAPFHPSASSLASLMGLLPQPGPLLAAIDLHLVAEGAERIAPERVLDRASLAAAENSDGTALYATDFKLDPAGFVHILVVDRGLGSERAGALVQRLLELETYRTFALLGLPEAQKLAPSISHIEKRLAEVTDEMRMTLDLADNRHLLEELTALAAELEAGATGALYRFGASRAYYEIVNLRLQTIGERKVGGLPTWSAFLARRMAPAMRTCVTTEERQANLSRKLARAANLLRTRVDVALEQQNQDLLQTMNTRTRMQLRLQATVEGLSVAAITYYVVGLF
;
A
#
# COMPACT_ATOMS: atom_id res chain seq x y z
N MET A 1 3.06 5.58 -34.77
CA MET A 1 4.35 5.24 -35.41
C MET A 1 4.31 3.78 -35.79
N SER A 2 4.74 3.39 -37.00
CA SER A 2 4.89 1.96 -37.33
C SER A 2 6.04 1.36 -36.53
N ALA A 3 5.86 0.16 -35.98
CA ALA A 3 6.90 -0.56 -35.26
C ALA A 3 7.86 -1.30 -36.21
N ASP A 4 7.56 -1.30 -37.52
CA ASP A 4 8.31 -2.04 -38.53
C ASP A 4 9.73 -1.50 -38.68
N VAL A 5 10.69 -2.42 -38.73
CA VAL A 5 12.09 -2.08 -39.05
C VAL A 5 12.32 -2.39 -40.52
N SER A 6 12.66 -1.37 -41.29
CA SER A 6 13.04 -1.53 -42.70
C SER A 6 14.55 -1.71 -42.82
N ILE A 7 15.00 -2.81 -43.44
CA ILE A 7 16.39 -3.04 -43.79
C ILE A 7 16.54 -2.71 -45.28
N ALA A 8 17.28 -1.66 -45.60
CA ALA A 8 17.57 -1.34 -46.99
C ALA A 8 18.69 -2.25 -47.51
N ASN A 9 18.34 -3.23 -48.35
CA ASN A 9 19.27 -3.92 -49.25
C ASN A 9 18.50 -4.54 -50.42
N GLY A 10 18.28 -3.76 -51.50
CA GLY A 10 17.86 -4.23 -52.84
C GLY A 10 16.45 -4.82 -52.98
N SER A 11 15.88 -5.36 -51.91
CA SER A 11 14.48 -5.72 -51.73
C SER A 11 14.08 -5.20 -50.34
N SER A 12 12.88 -4.65 -50.19
CA SER A 12 12.39 -4.09 -48.92
C SER A 12 12.18 -5.20 -47.87
N ALA A 13 13.26 -5.76 -47.34
CA ALA A 13 13.21 -6.70 -46.24
C ALA A 13 12.72 -5.96 -44.98
N ARG A 14 11.49 -6.25 -44.58
CA ARG A 14 10.89 -5.74 -43.34
C ARG A 14 11.01 -6.80 -42.26
N LEU A 15 11.57 -6.43 -41.12
CA LEU A 15 11.49 -7.28 -39.94
C LEU A 15 10.09 -7.13 -39.33
N ALA A 16 9.43 -8.26 -39.07
CA ALA A 16 8.19 -8.27 -38.32
C ALA A 16 8.47 -7.84 -36.87
N PRO A 17 7.92 -6.72 -36.38
CA PRO A 17 8.16 -6.29 -35.02
C PRO A 17 7.42 -7.19 -34.03
N HIS A 18 8.01 -7.37 -32.84
CA HIS A 18 7.29 -7.97 -31.72
C HIS A 18 5.99 -7.17 -31.43
N PRO A 19 4.83 -7.81 -31.16
CA PRO A 19 3.54 -7.12 -30.97
C PRO A 19 3.57 -6.01 -29.91
N LEU A 20 4.37 -6.20 -28.86
CA LEU A 20 4.51 -5.23 -27.76
C LEU A 20 5.59 -4.15 -28.00
N ARG A 21 6.33 -4.17 -29.11
CA ARG A 21 7.49 -3.28 -29.33
C ARG A 21 7.13 -1.80 -29.17
N ALA A 22 6.03 -1.36 -29.80
CA ALA A 22 5.59 0.03 -29.71
C ALA A 22 5.17 0.41 -28.28
N ALA A 23 4.45 -0.48 -27.59
CA ALA A 23 4.00 -0.24 -26.21
C ALA A 23 5.18 -0.14 -25.25
N VAL A 24 6.13 -1.07 -25.32
CA VAL A 24 7.32 -1.10 -24.45
C VAL A 24 8.23 0.10 -24.70
N LEU A 25 8.48 0.46 -25.97
CA LEU A 25 9.27 1.66 -26.29
C LEU A 25 8.54 2.95 -25.90
N GLY A 26 7.21 2.98 -26.02
CA GLY A 26 6.38 4.12 -25.64
C GLY A 26 6.36 4.37 -24.14
N GLU A 27 6.50 3.33 -23.30
CA GLU A 27 6.42 3.44 -21.83
C GLU A 27 7.42 4.46 -21.26
N VAL A 28 8.66 4.47 -21.76
CA VAL A 28 9.71 5.41 -21.31
C VAL A 28 9.37 6.87 -21.67
N HIS A 29 8.57 7.07 -22.72
CA HIS A 29 8.16 8.38 -23.20
C HIS A 29 6.74 8.77 -22.76
N ALA A 30 6.04 7.93 -22.01
CA ALA A 30 4.64 8.15 -21.64
C ALA A 30 4.44 9.35 -20.70
N ARG A 31 5.49 9.83 -20.04
CA ARG A 31 5.40 10.93 -19.06
C ARG A 31 6.48 11.99 -19.28
N PRO A 32 6.44 12.76 -20.38
CA PRO A 32 7.38 13.83 -20.60
C PRO A 32 7.14 14.96 -19.58
N PHE A 33 8.22 15.55 -19.07
CA PHE A 33 8.09 16.78 -18.28
C PHE A 33 7.54 17.89 -19.15
N THR A 34 6.53 18.57 -18.62
CA THR A 34 5.91 19.69 -19.31
C THR A 34 6.66 20.97 -18.92
N PRO A 35 7.12 21.79 -19.89
CA PRO A 35 7.75 23.06 -19.58
C PRO A 35 6.81 23.97 -18.80
N LEU A 36 7.33 24.61 -17.74
CA LEU A 36 6.59 25.57 -16.94
C LEU A 36 7.32 26.92 -16.98
N ALA A 37 6.60 28.00 -17.32
CA ALA A 37 7.16 29.34 -17.33
C ALA A 37 7.25 29.91 -15.91
N THR A 38 8.27 30.75 -15.68
CA THR A 38 8.44 31.52 -14.45
C THR A 38 8.03 32.97 -14.72
N PRO A 39 7.23 33.62 -13.85
CA PRO A 39 6.59 33.05 -12.67
C PRO A 39 5.35 32.20 -13.04
N GLY A 40 5.01 31.24 -12.18
CA GLY A 40 3.88 30.34 -12.37
C GLY A 40 3.30 29.85 -11.05
N ARG A 41 2.02 29.52 -11.05
CA ARG A 41 1.30 29.04 -9.87
C ARG A 41 0.66 27.69 -10.17
N VAL A 42 0.79 26.73 -9.27
CA VAL A 42 0.26 25.38 -9.48
C VAL A 42 -0.58 24.94 -8.29
N LEU A 43 -1.86 24.64 -8.54
CA LEU A 43 -2.72 23.97 -7.58
C LEU A 43 -2.80 22.49 -7.92
N HIS A 44 -2.43 21.63 -7.00
CA HIS A 44 -2.43 20.18 -7.20
C HIS A 44 -3.32 19.51 -6.17
N PHE A 45 -4.19 18.62 -6.64
CA PHE A 45 -5.08 17.83 -5.81
C PHE A 45 -4.84 16.35 -6.08
N ALA A 46 -4.65 15.56 -5.02
CA ALA A 46 -4.54 14.11 -5.10
C ALA A 46 -5.69 13.48 -4.31
N PHE A 47 -6.49 12.67 -4.99
CA PHE A 47 -7.66 12.01 -4.44
C PHE A 47 -7.44 10.51 -4.44
N GLN A 48 -7.71 9.84 -3.31
CA GLN A 48 -7.70 8.38 -3.28
C GLN A 48 -8.88 7.85 -4.09
N THR A 49 -8.62 6.93 -5.02
CA THR A 49 -9.64 6.42 -5.94
C THR A 49 -9.49 4.90 -6.12
N GLY A 50 -10.59 4.18 -5.95
CA GLY A 50 -10.72 2.78 -6.36
C GLY A 50 -11.04 2.63 -7.85
N ALA A 51 -11.17 1.39 -8.33
CA ALA A 51 -11.39 1.09 -9.74
C ALA A 51 -12.66 1.74 -10.33
N ASP A 52 -13.78 1.70 -9.60
CA ASP A 52 -15.04 2.27 -10.09
C ASP A 52 -15.05 3.80 -10.03
N GLN A 53 -14.45 4.38 -8.99
CA GLN A 53 -14.22 5.82 -8.89
C GLN A 53 -13.35 6.32 -10.05
N ALA A 54 -12.26 5.62 -10.38
CA ALA A 54 -11.41 5.98 -11.52
C ALA A 54 -12.15 5.89 -12.87
N LYS A 55 -13.06 4.91 -13.05
CA LYS A 55 -13.90 4.86 -14.26
C LYS A 55 -14.86 6.05 -14.34
N ALA A 56 -15.54 6.37 -13.23
CA ALA A 56 -16.46 7.50 -13.16
C ALA A 56 -15.75 8.85 -13.38
N ASP A 57 -14.59 9.01 -12.76
CA ASP A 57 -13.69 10.15 -12.92
C ASP A 57 -13.27 10.37 -14.38
N ARG A 58 -12.85 9.30 -15.07
CA ARG A 58 -12.53 9.37 -16.51
C ARG A 58 -13.73 9.81 -17.33
N ALA A 59 -14.91 9.24 -17.09
CA ALA A 59 -16.12 9.61 -17.80
C ALA A 59 -16.47 11.09 -17.57
N ALA A 60 -16.24 11.60 -16.36
CA ALA A 60 -16.43 13.01 -16.03
C ALA A 60 -15.43 13.91 -16.78
N VAL A 61 -14.15 13.54 -16.86
CA VAL A 61 -13.14 14.27 -17.63
C VAL A 61 -13.46 14.25 -19.13
N GLN A 62 -13.91 13.11 -19.67
CA GLN A 62 -14.35 13.00 -21.07
C GLN A 62 -15.51 13.94 -21.36
N SER A 63 -16.57 13.88 -20.54
CA SER A 63 -17.74 14.77 -20.67
C SER A 63 -17.37 16.25 -20.53
N PHE A 64 -16.48 16.57 -19.58
CA PHE A 64 -15.96 17.92 -19.37
C PHE A 64 -15.25 18.46 -20.63
N CYS A 65 -14.43 17.63 -21.29
CA CYS A 65 -13.73 17.97 -22.51
C CYS A 65 -14.69 18.13 -23.70
N GLU A 66 -15.57 17.14 -23.90
CA GLU A 66 -16.54 17.10 -25.01
C GLU A 66 -17.49 18.29 -25.00
N THR A 67 -18.04 18.64 -23.82
CA THR A 67 -18.95 19.78 -23.65
C THR A 67 -18.28 21.12 -23.98
N ARG A 68 -16.94 21.17 -23.96
CA ARG A 68 -16.13 22.37 -24.25
C ARG A 68 -15.42 22.31 -25.60
N GLY A 69 -15.69 21.29 -26.42
CA GLY A 69 -15.01 21.11 -27.71
C GLY A 69 -13.51 20.82 -27.58
N LEU A 70 -13.05 20.34 -26.43
CA LEU A 70 -11.67 19.93 -26.19
C LEU A 70 -11.49 18.45 -26.59
N THR A 71 -10.27 18.06 -26.92
CA THR A 71 -9.95 16.65 -27.15
C THR A 71 -10.09 15.88 -25.84
N ALA A 72 -10.92 14.84 -25.81
CA ALA A 72 -11.11 14.00 -24.63
C ALA A 72 -10.03 12.91 -24.51
N PRO A 73 -9.71 12.43 -23.28
CA PRO A 73 -8.78 11.32 -23.11
C PRO A 73 -9.34 10.01 -23.66
N LYS A 74 -8.48 9.21 -24.29
CA LYS A 74 -8.85 7.86 -24.75
C LYS A 74 -9.04 6.90 -23.58
N SER A 75 -9.71 5.77 -23.82
CA SER A 75 -10.03 4.76 -22.81
C SER A 75 -8.81 4.19 -22.06
N HIS A 76 -7.65 4.12 -22.71
CA HIS A 76 -6.41 3.57 -22.14
C HIS A 76 -5.43 4.64 -21.63
N GLU A 77 -5.69 5.93 -21.88
CA GLU A 77 -4.77 7.01 -21.49
C GLU A 77 -4.83 7.25 -19.98
N LYS A 78 -3.69 7.16 -19.29
CA LYS A 78 -3.62 7.40 -17.84
C LYS A 78 -3.28 8.84 -17.47
N HIS A 79 -3.04 9.69 -18.45
CA HIS A 79 -2.74 11.09 -18.26
C HIS A 79 -3.35 11.88 -19.41
N HIS A 80 -3.77 13.11 -19.13
CA HIS A 80 -4.38 13.98 -20.11
C HIS A 80 -4.14 15.44 -19.75
N ARG A 81 -3.92 16.28 -20.75
CA ARG A 81 -3.60 17.69 -20.56
C ARG A 81 -4.44 18.53 -21.50
N VAL A 82 -5.17 19.49 -20.95
CA VAL A 82 -6.06 20.37 -21.70
C VAL A 82 -5.90 21.82 -21.30
N CYS A 83 -5.86 22.71 -22.29
CA CYS A 83 -5.80 24.14 -22.09
C CYS A 83 -7.22 24.72 -21.99
N ILE A 84 -7.48 25.53 -20.98
CA ILE A 84 -8.76 26.21 -20.71
C ILE A 84 -8.45 27.71 -20.55
N GLY A 85 -8.52 28.46 -21.65
CA GLY A 85 -8.11 29.85 -21.66
C GLY A 85 -6.60 29.99 -21.42
N THR A 86 -6.22 30.65 -20.32
CA THR A 86 -4.82 30.79 -19.87
C THR A 86 -4.40 29.75 -18.84
N THR A 87 -5.31 28.88 -18.42
CA THR A 87 -5.08 27.86 -17.41
C THR A 87 -4.88 26.50 -18.08
N MET A 88 -3.98 25.70 -17.54
CA MET A 88 -3.81 24.32 -17.97
C MET A 88 -4.34 23.37 -16.90
N LEU A 89 -5.09 22.35 -17.33
CA LEU A 89 -5.45 21.20 -16.51
C LEU A 89 -4.61 20.00 -16.94
N ARG A 90 -3.91 19.39 -15.99
CA ARG A 90 -3.31 18.06 -16.12
C ARG A 90 -4.04 17.09 -15.20
N TRP A 91 -4.58 16.03 -15.79
CA TRP A 91 -5.23 14.92 -15.09
C TRP A 91 -4.38 13.67 -15.21
N GLU A 92 -4.20 12.95 -14.12
CA GLU A 92 -3.42 11.69 -14.10
C GLU A 92 -4.13 10.64 -13.23
N GLN A 93 -4.26 9.42 -13.75
CA GLN A 93 -4.79 8.26 -13.04
C GLN A 93 -3.70 7.26 -12.71
N HIS A 94 -3.66 6.89 -11.45
CA HIS A 94 -2.77 5.89 -10.88
C HIS A 94 -3.59 4.70 -10.35
N ALA A 95 -2.91 3.72 -9.76
CA ALA A 95 -3.58 2.51 -9.26
C ALA A 95 -4.50 2.78 -8.06
N GLU A 96 -4.13 3.71 -7.17
CA GLU A 96 -4.87 4.01 -5.93
C GLU A 96 -5.35 5.45 -5.83
N PHE A 97 -5.06 6.29 -6.83
CA PHE A 97 -5.37 7.72 -6.78
C PHE A 97 -5.46 8.38 -8.16
N THR A 98 -6.22 9.47 -8.21
CA THR A 98 -6.27 10.41 -9.34
C THR A 98 -5.68 11.73 -8.89
N THR A 99 -4.96 12.42 -9.77
CA THR A 99 -4.54 13.81 -9.55
C THR A 99 -5.14 14.78 -10.56
N TYR A 100 -5.41 15.99 -10.07
CA TYR A 100 -5.76 17.16 -10.86
C TYR A 100 -4.76 18.26 -10.56
N THR A 101 -4.02 18.69 -11.58
CA THR A 101 -3.02 19.76 -11.48
C THR A 101 -3.44 20.92 -12.37
N TRP A 102 -3.70 22.06 -11.74
CA TRP A 102 -4.06 23.30 -12.41
C TRP A 102 -2.82 24.21 -12.46
N GLU A 103 -2.31 24.47 -13.66
CA GLU A 103 -1.20 25.38 -13.90
C GLU A 103 -1.76 26.74 -14.32
N LEU A 104 -1.41 27.77 -13.56
CA LEU A 104 -1.89 29.14 -13.67
C LEU A 104 -0.72 30.08 -13.93
N SER A 105 -0.94 31.09 -14.76
CA SER A 105 0.00 32.21 -14.86
C SER A 105 0.03 33.00 -13.55
N ALA A 106 1.21 33.40 -13.11
CA ALA A 106 1.39 34.28 -11.95
C ALA A 106 1.87 35.66 -12.41
N GLU A 107 1.55 36.69 -11.63
CA GLU A 107 2.04 38.04 -11.87
C GLU A 107 3.50 38.19 -11.39
N THR A 108 4.31 38.92 -12.16
CA THR A 108 5.70 39.19 -11.78
C THR A 108 5.75 40.13 -10.58
N GLY A 109 6.49 39.76 -9.53
CA GLY A 109 6.61 40.56 -8.31
C GLY A 109 5.42 40.45 -7.34
N ALA A 110 4.44 39.59 -7.63
CA ALA A 110 3.38 39.29 -6.68
C ALA A 110 3.92 38.66 -5.39
N ALA A 111 3.30 39.00 -4.26
CA ALA A 111 3.65 38.39 -2.99
C ALA A 111 3.45 36.86 -3.04
N PRO A 112 4.39 36.06 -2.51
CA PRO A 112 4.23 34.62 -2.47
C PRO A 112 2.91 34.22 -1.79
N PHE A 113 2.14 33.37 -2.46
CA PHE A 113 0.85 32.88 -1.97
C PHE A 113 -0.28 33.89 -1.89
N HIS A 114 -0.18 34.96 -2.68
CA HIS A 114 -1.28 35.88 -2.93
C HIS A 114 -1.68 35.88 -4.43
N PRO A 115 -2.98 35.82 -4.76
CA PRO A 115 -4.11 35.60 -3.85
C PRO A 115 -4.10 34.18 -3.25
N SER A 116 -4.94 33.93 -2.24
CA SER A 116 -4.98 32.64 -1.54
C SER A 116 -5.37 31.50 -2.47
N ALA A 117 -4.85 30.29 -2.20
CA ALA A 117 -5.20 29.06 -2.92
C ALA A 117 -6.71 28.87 -3.08
N SER A 118 -7.46 29.11 -2.00
CA SER A 118 -8.92 28.96 -1.96
C SER A 118 -9.67 29.80 -2.99
N SER A 119 -9.16 31.00 -3.31
CA SER A 119 -9.76 31.86 -4.35
C SER A 119 -9.58 31.28 -5.75
N LEU A 120 -8.42 30.67 -6.00
CA LEU A 120 -8.04 30.06 -7.27
C LEU A 120 -8.60 28.64 -7.43
N ALA A 121 -8.86 27.94 -6.31
CA ALA A 121 -9.33 26.57 -6.27
C ALA A 121 -10.76 26.36 -6.78
N SER A 122 -11.49 27.45 -7.07
CA SER A 122 -12.81 27.40 -7.74
C SER A 122 -12.78 26.61 -9.06
N LEU A 123 -11.63 26.55 -9.72
CA LEU A 123 -11.39 25.73 -10.91
C LEU A 123 -11.61 24.23 -10.65
N MET A 124 -11.30 23.74 -9.45
CA MET A 124 -11.54 22.34 -9.10
C MET A 124 -13.04 22.01 -9.09
N GLY A 125 -13.92 23.00 -8.85
CA GLY A 125 -15.37 22.84 -8.93
C GLY A 125 -15.91 22.61 -10.34
N LEU A 126 -15.08 22.70 -11.39
CA LEU A 126 -15.46 22.39 -12.77
C LEU A 126 -15.63 20.89 -13.03
N LEU A 127 -15.05 20.05 -12.17
CA LEU A 127 -15.06 18.60 -12.26
C LEU A 127 -15.59 18.01 -10.94
N PRO A 128 -16.29 16.86 -11.00
CA PRO A 128 -16.69 16.19 -9.78
C PRO A 128 -15.48 15.67 -9.02
N GLN A 129 -15.55 15.69 -7.70
CA GLN A 129 -14.54 15.09 -6.84
C GLN A 129 -14.55 13.56 -7.03
N PRO A 130 -13.43 12.93 -7.44
CA PRO A 130 -13.44 11.50 -7.78
C PRO A 130 -13.37 10.57 -6.57
N GLY A 131 -12.91 11.08 -5.43
CA GLY A 131 -12.75 10.31 -4.19
C GLY A 131 -12.29 11.22 -3.05
N PRO A 132 -12.01 10.69 -1.84
CA PRO A 132 -11.54 11.50 -0.73
C PRO A 132 -10.18 12.16 -1.03
N LEU A 133 -10.07 13.45 -0.70
CA LEU A 133 -8.86 14.25 -0.89
C LEU A 133 -7.79 13.83 0.13
N LEU A 134 -6.58 13.55 -0.34
CA LEU A 134 -5.44 13.22 0.51
C LEU A 134 -4.37 14.30 0.53
N ALA A 135 -4.12 14.96 -0.61
CA ALA A 135 -3.16 16.06 -0.70
C ALA A 135 -3.75 17.21 -1.52
N ALA A 136 -3.61 18.43 -1.00
CA ALA A 136 -3.85 19.67 -1.72
C ALA A 136 -2.59 20.54 -1.58
N ILE A 137 -2.01 20.91 -2.70
CA ILE A 137 -0.74 21.64 -2.76
C ILE A 137 -0.98 22.93 -3.49
N ASP A 138 -0.42 23.99 -2.94
CA ASP A 138 -0.35 25.28 -3.57
C ASP A 138 1.12 25.63 -3.74
N LEU A 139 1.60 25.51 -4.98
CA LEU A 139 3.00 25.70 -5.33
C LEU A 139 3.17 27.02 -6.07
N HIS A 140 4.09 27.87 -5.59
CA HIS A 140 4.50 29.09 -6.27
C HIS A 140 5.89 28.96 -6.87
N LEU A 141 5.99 29.10 -8.18
CA LEU A 141 7.24 29.30 -8.89
C LEU A 141 7.44 30.79 -9.14
N VAL A 142 8.43 31.39 -8.48
CA VAL A 142 8.73 32.82 -8.55
C VAL A 142 10.14 33.03 -9.07
N ALA A 143 10.36 34.08 -9.86
CA ALA A 143 11.72 34.49 -10.24
C ALA A 143 12.46 35.11 -9.05
N GLU A 144 13.78 34.87 -8.96
CA GLU A 144 14.61 35.60 -8.00
C GLU A 144 14.67 37.09 -8.39
N GLY A 145 14.09 37.92 -7.52
CA GLY A 145 14.13 39.37 -7.66
C GLY A 145 15.41 40.00 -7.09
N ALA A 146 15.49 41.32 -7.15
CA ALA A 146 16.60 42.09 -6.56
C ALA A 146 16.70 41.89 -5.03
N GLU A 147 15.55 41.79 -4.35
CA GLU A 147 15.48 41.34 -2.96
C GLU A 147 15.32 39.83 -2.91
N ARG A 148 16.23 39.15 -2.20
CA ARG A 148 16.15 37.70 -2.00
C ARG A 148 14.93 37.34 -1.17
N ILE A 149 14.11 36.44 -1.71
CA ILE A 149 12.98 35.86 -0.98
C ILE A 149 13.52 34.91 0.08
N ALA A 150 13.37 35.30 1.35
CA ALA A 150 13.72 34.47 2.50
C ALA A 150 12.56 33.52 2.83
N PRO A 151 12.69 32.19 2.65
CA PRO A 151 11.59 31.24 2.86
C PRO A 151 10.99 31.32 4.27
N GLU A 152 11.80 31.61 5.29
CA GLU A 152 11.38 31.78 6.68
C GLU A 152 10.46 32.98 6.94
N ARG A 153 10.30 33.90 5.97
CA ARG A 153 9.32 35.00 6.04
C ARG A 153 7.96 34.60 5.48
N VAL A 154 7.90 33.51 4.72
CA VAL A 154 6.72 33.07 3.97
C VAL A 154 6.12 31.78 4.57
N LEU A 155 6.98 30.94 5.17
CA LEU A 155 6.65 29.62 5.68
C LEU A 155 6.97 29.51 7.19
N ASP A 156 6.34 28.56 7.87
CA ASP A 156 6.55 28.35 9.31
C ASP A 156 7.98 27.85 9.60
N ARG A 157 8.75 28.68 10.31
CA ARG A 157 10.15 28.42 10.64
C ARG A 157 10.39 27.15 11.45
N ALA A 158 9.44 26.69 12.27
CA ALA A 158 9.62 25.53 13.14
C ALA A 158 9.60 24.20 12.36
N SER A 159 8.95 24.18 11.19
CA SER A 159 8.91 23.01 10.30
C SER A 159 9.49 23.27 8.91
N LEU A 160 10.10 24.43 8.68
CA LEU A 160 10.72 24.79 7.42
C LEU A 160 11.82 23.81 7.00
N ALA A 161 11.68 23.26 5.81
CA ALA A 161 12.71 22.55 5.08
C ALA A 161 12.98 23.26 3.75
N ALA A 162 14.25 23.51 3.45
CA ALA A 162 14.67 24.20 2.25
C ALA A 162 15.96 23.59 1.69
N ALA A 163 16.05 23.55 0.37
CA ALA A 163 17.21 23.07 -0.35
C ALA A 163 17.34 23.75 -1.71
N GLU A 164 18.53 23.70 -2.25
CA GLU A 164 18.79 24.00 -3.66
C GLU A 164 18.79 22.71 -4.47
N ASN A 165 18.42 22.80 -5.76
CA ASN A 165 18.67 21.70 -6.69
C ASN A 165 20.18 21.51 -6.92
N SER A 166 20.56 20.38 -7.55
CA SER A 166 21.97 19.99 -7.80
C SER A 166 22.85 21.12 -8.35
N ASP A 167 22.29 21.92 -9.26
CA ASP A 167 23.03 22.95 -9.99
C ASP A 167 22.92 24.33 -9.33
N GLY A 168 22.05 24.50 -8.33
CA GLY A 168 21.87 25.79 -7.63
C GLY A 168 20.99 26.81 -8.33
N THR A 169 20.42 26.43 -9.45
CA THR A 169 19.57 27.30 -10.27
C THR A 169 18.17 27.44 -9.68
N ALA A 170 17.86 26.75 -8.59
CA ALA A 170 16.58 26.82 -7.92
C ALA A 170 16.76 26.62 -6.42
N LEU A 171 16.04 27.40 -5.62
CA LEU A 171 15.78 27.11 -4.22
C LEU A 171 14.33 26.66 -4.09
N TYR A 172 14.06 25.61 -3.32
CA TYR A 172 12.70 25.20 -3.00
C TYR A 172 12.54 24.98 -1.49
N ALA A 173 11.35 25.30 -0.99
CA ALA A 173 11.06 25.27 0.43
C ALA A 173 9.59 24.92 0.70
N THR A 174 9.35 24.24 1.81
CA THR A 174 8.02 23.98 2.36
C THR A 174 8.15 23.80 3.87
N ASP A 175 7.06 24.00 4.59
CA ASP A 175 6.95 23.66 6.00
C ASP A 175 6.13 22.38 6.25
N PHE A 176 5.65 21.73 5.17
CA PHE A 176 4.79 20.54 5.16
C PHE A 176 3.51 20.68 6.02
N LYS A 177 3.07 21.91 6.29
CA LYS A 177 1.87 22.20 7.06
C LYS A 177 0.72 22.59 6.15
N LEU A 178 -0.49 22.31 6.62
CA LEU A 178 -1.69 22.86 6.03
C LEU A 178 -1.81 24.32 6.44
N ASP A 179 -2.09 25.18 5.47
CA ASP A 179 -2.58 26.53 5.72
C ASP A 179 -4.04 26.48 6.23
N PRO A 180 -4.63 27.61 6.64
CA PRO A 180 -6.03 27.67 7.07
C PRO A 180 -7.05 27.25 5.99
N ALA A 181 -6.67 27.26 4.71
CA ALA A 181 -7.49 26.80 3.60
C ALA A 181 -7.29 25.30 3.27
N GLY A 182 -6.38 24.61 3.96
CA GLY A 182 -6.11 23.18 3.78
C GLY A 182 -5.07 22.83 2.72
N PHE A 183 -4.26 23.79 2.27
CA PHE A 183 -3.20 23.59 1.28
C PHE A 183 -1.82 23.51 1.92
N VAL A 184 -0.95 22.64 1.38
CA VAL A 184 0.48 22.66 1.67
C VAL A 184 1.17 23.64 0.73
N HIS A 185 1.88 24.60 1.28
CA HIS A 185 2.62 25.59 0.51
C HIS A 185 3.99 25.05 0.09
N ILE A 186 4.28 25.12 -1.21
CA ILE A 186 5.62 24.86 -1.75
C ILE A 186 6.09 26.11 -2.48
N LEU A 187 7.18 26.71 -2.00
CA LEU A 187 7.84 27.83 -2.66
C LEU A 187 8.98 27.28 -3.52
N VAL A 188 9.05 27.74 -4.76
CA VAL A 188 10.18 27.52 -5.67
C VAL A 188 10.66 28.88 -6.16
N VAL A 189 11.89 29.24 -5.80
CA VAL A 189 12.58 30.43 -6.29
C VAL A 189 13.50 30.01 -7.42
N ASP A 190 13.17 30.48 -8.61
CA ASP A 190 13.92 30.30 -9.84
C ASP A 190 15.10 31.28 -9.91
N ARG A 191 16.32 30.74 -9.99
CA ARG A 191 17.60 31.47 -10.10
C ARG A 191 18.27 31.25 -11.46
N GLY A 192 17.50 30.98 -12.51
CA GLY A 192 17.98 30.68 -13.85
C GLY A 192 17.67 29.25 -14.32
N LEU A 193 16.57 28.65 -13.85
CA LEU A 193 15.95 27.48 -14.45
C LEU A 193 15.40 27.82 -15.84
N GLY A 194 15.76 27.03 -16.85
CA GLY A 194 14.98 26.97 -18.07
C GLY A 194 13.60 26.35 -17.80
N SER A 195 12.59 26.67 -18.62
CA SER A 195 11.20 26.24 -18.44
C SER A 195 11.02 24.72 -18.35
N GLU A 196 11.77 23.94 -19.13
CA GLU A 196 11.78 22.48 -19.06
C GLU A 196 12.26 21.97 -17.69
N ARG A 197 13.33 22.58 -17.17
CA ARG A 197 13.91 22.22 -15.87
C ARG A 197 13.00 22.65 -14.72
N ALA A 198 12.34 23.81 -14.84
CA ALA A 198 11.35 24.28 -13.88
C ALA A 198 10.16 23.32 -13.81
N GLY A 199 9.61 22.94 -14.97
CA GLY A 199 8.55 21.94 -15.05
C GLY A 199 8.92 20.59 -14.45
N ALA A 200 10.13 20.10 -14.74
CA ALA A 200 10.64 18.86 -14.16
C ALA A 200 10.82 18.93 -12.64
N LEU A 201 11.33 20.05 -12.11
CA LEU A 201 11.48 20.25 -10.66
C LEU A 201 10.09 20.31 -10.00
N VAL A 202 9.19 21.15 -10.50
CA VAL A 202 7.84 21.32 -9.96
C VAL A 202 7.10 19.99 -9.93
N GLN A 203 7.11 19.24 -11.03
CA GLN A 203 6.47 17.92 -11.07
C GLN A 203 7.03 16.98 -10.00
N ARG A 204 8.36 16.94 -9.80
CA ARG A 204 8.98 16.11 -8.75
C ARG A 204 8.58 16.55 -7.34
N LEU A 205 8.45 17.86 -7.10
CA LEU A 205 8.02 18.39 -5.79
C LEU A 205 6.54 18.05 -5.50
N LEU A 206 5.66 18.14 -6.50
CA LEU A 206 4.27 17.70 -6.38
C LEU A 206 4.18 16.19 -6.13
N GLU A 207 4.92 15.39 -6.91
CA GLU A 207 5.01 13.95 -6.72
C GLU A 207 5.54 13.58 -5.33
N LEU A 208 6.54 14.30 -4.81
CA LEU A 208 7.09 14.08 -3.47
C LEU A 208 6.03 14.23 -2.40
N GLU A 209 5.27 15.31 -2.43
CA GLU A 209 4.24 15.58 -1.44
C GLU A 209 3.07 14.59 -1.55
N THR A 210 2.64 14.27 -2.78
CA THR A 210 1.61 13.25 -3.02
C THR A 210 2.08 11.87 -2.53
N TYR A 211 3.24 11.38 -2.94
CA TYR A 211 3.74 10.07 -2.51
C TYR A 211 4.07 10.01 -1.02
N ARG A 212 4.50 11.13 -0.41
CA ARG A 212 4.70 11.21 1.04
C ARG A 212 3.43 10.92 1.81
N THR A 213 2.31 11.53 1.41
CA THR A 213 1.02 11.33 2.10
C THR A 213 0.49 9.90 1.90
N PHE A 214 0.59 9.36 0.69
CA PHE A 214 0.23 7.96 0.42
C PHE A 214 1.12 6.95 1.16
N ALA A 215 2.43 7.21 1.27
CA ALA A 215 3.34 6.36 2.03
C ALA A 215 2.90 6.25 3.51
N LEU A 216 2.42 7.35 4.09
CA LEU A 216 2.04 7.41 5.50
C LEU A 216 0.69 6.75 5.82
N LEU A 217 -0.12 6.37 4.82
CA LEU A 217 -1.38 5.64 5.02
C LEU A 217 -1.19 4.25 5.66
N GLY A 218 0.01 3.69 5.64
CA GLY A 218 0.31 2.42 6.32
C GLY A 218 0.39 2.55 7.84
N LEU A 219 0.72 3.73 8.38
CA LEU A 219 0.89 3.90 9.81
C LEU A 219 -0.43 3.70 10.60
N PRO A 220 -1.57 4.30 10.19
CA PRO A 220 -2.85 4.03 10.85
C PRO A 220 -3.23 2.55 10.84
N GLU A 221 -3.00 1.84 9.72
CA GLU A 221 -3.26 0.39 9.65
C GLU A 221 -2.37 -0.40 10.62
N ALA A 222 -1.08 -0.05 10.70
CA ALA A 222 -0.16 -0.69 11.64
C ALA A 222 -0.58 -0.45 13.11
N GLN A 223 -1.04 0.76 13.44
CA GLN A 223 -1.53 1.11 14.77
C GLN A 223 -2.83 0.38 15.11
N LYS A 224 -3.75 0.24 14.15
CA LYS A 224 -5.01 -0.49 14.30
C LYS A 224 -4.77 -1.98 14.58
N LEU A 225 -3.78 -2.59 13.94
CA LEU A 225 -3.46 -4.01 14.09
C LEU A 225 -2.61 -4.33 15.32
N ALA A 226 -1.84 -3.36 15.84
CA ALA A 226 -0.90 -3.60 16.92
C ALA A 226 -1.51 -4.25 18.18
N PRO A 227 -2.71 -3.86 18.67
CA PRO A 227 -3.32 -4.49 19.83
C PRO A 227 -3.67 -5.97 19.61
N SER A 228 -4.33 -6.31 18.50
CA SER A 228 -4.71 -7.71 18.17
C SER A 228 -3.46 -8.58 17.99
N ILE A 229 -2.44 -8.11 17.27
CA ILE A 229 -1.16 -8.83 17.13
C ILE A 229 -0.54 -9.13 18.51
N SER A 230 -0.54 -8.15 19.41
CA SER A 230 0.03 -8.31 20.75
C SER A 230 -0.80 -9.27 21.62
N HIS A 231 -2.12 -9.26 21.47
CA HIS A 231 -3.02 -10.23 22.10
C HIS A 231 -2.74 -11.66 21.62
N ILE A 232 -2.66 -11.86 20.31
CA ILE A 232 -2.38 -13.16 19.68
C ILE A 232 -0.99 -13.68 20.09
N GLU A 233 0.04 -12.82 20.13
CA GLU A 233 1.38 -13.18 20.62
C GLU A 233 1.34 -13.70 22.05
N LYS A 234 0.64 -12.98 22.93
CA LYS A 234 0.50 -13.38 24.32
C LYS A 234 -0.25 -14.71 24.44
N ARG A 235 -1.39 -14.85 23.77
CA ARG A 235 -2.21 -16.06 23.91
C ARG A 235 -1.55 -17.28 23.28
N LEU A 236 -0.83 -17.12 22.18
CA LEU A 236 -0.02 -18.19 21.60
C LEU A 236 1.06 -18.69 22.57
N ALA A 237 1.72 -17.79 23.32
CA ALA A 237 2.69 -18.18 24.32
C ALA A 237 2.02 -19.02 25.44
N GLU A 238 0.89 -18.56 25.95
CA GLU A 238 0.10 -19.26 26.98
C GLU A 238 -0.36 -20.65 26.51
N VAL A 239 -0.96 -20.75 25.32
CA VAL A 239 -1.40 -22.02 24.73
C VAL A 239 -0.22 -22.97 24.53
N THR A 240 0.94 -22.47 24.09
CA THR A 240 2.14 -23.31 23.90
C THR A 240 2.65 -23.83 25.25
N ASP A 241 2.55 -23.05 26.33
CA ASP A 241 2.90 -23.49 27.68
C ASP A 241 1.88 -24.51 28.23
N GLU A 242 0.59 -24.31 27.99
CA GLU A 242 -0.50 -25.24 28.34
C GLU A 242 -0.32 -26.59 27.62
N MET A 243 0.00 -26.58 26.32
CA MET A 243 0.29 -27.78 25.53
C MET A 243 1.39 -28.66 26.16
N ARG A 244 2.37 -28.07 26.84
CA ARG A 244 3.46 -28.82 27.52
C ARG A 244 2.98 -29.51 28.80
N MET A 245 1.97 -28.97 29.48
CA MET A 245 1.48 -29.45 30.77
C MET A 245 0.30 -30.43 30.64
N THR A 246 -0.51 -30.26 29.59
CA THR A 246 -1.72 -31.05 29.36
C THR A 246 -1.40 -32.47 28.92
N LEU A 247 -2.08 -33.46 29.49
CA LEU A 247 -2.01 -34.88 29.07
C LEU A 247 -3.35 -35.40 28.51
N ASP A 248 -4.47 -34.74 28.81
CA ASP A 248 -5.79 -35.19 28.40
C ASP A 248 -6.14 -34.83 26.95
N LEU A 249 -6.95 -35.67 26.31
CA LEU A 249 -7.38 -35.51 24.92
C LEU A 249 -8.37 -34.37 24.75
N ALA A 250 -9.28 -34.16 25.71
CA ALA A 250 -10.29 -33.09 25.64
C ALA A 250 -9.63 -31.71 25.67
N ASP A 251 -8.69 -31.52 26.59
CA ASP A 251 -7.90 -30.30 26.71
C ASP A 251 -7.09 -30.01 25.42
N ASN A 252 -6.45 -31.04 24.84
CA ASN A 252 -5.71 -30.87 23.58
C ASN A 252 -6.63 -30.47 22.40
N ARG A 253 -7.89 -30.93 22.37
CA ARG A 253 -8.87 -30.48 21.36
C ARG A 253 -9.26 -29.03 21.57
N HIS A 254 -9.51 -28.62 22.81
CA HIS A 254 -9.83 -27.23 23.14
C HIS A 254 -8.70 -26.27 22.72
N LEU A 255 -7.45 -26.62 23.04
CA LEU A 255 -6.27 -25.84 22.64
C LEU A 255 -6.15 -25.75 21.09
N LEU A 256 -6.57 -26.78 20.34
CA LEU A 256 -6.53 -26.77 18.88
C LEU A 256 -7.59 -25.84 18.28
N GLU A 257 -8.80 -25.83 18.85
CA GLU A 257 -9.86 -24.88 18.49
C GLU A 257 -9.40 -23.44 18.73
N GLU A 258 -8.76 -23.20 19.88
CA GLU A 258 -8.22 -21.89 20.23
C GLU A 258 -7.11 -21.42 19.27
N LEU A 259 -6.14 -22.27 18.93
CA LEU A 259 -5.11 -21.94 17.94
C LEU A 259 -5.70 -21.63 16.57
N THR A 260 -6.76 -22.35 16.19
CA THR A 260 -7.46 -22.13 14.92
C THR A 260 -8.20 -20.79 14.92
N ALA A 261 -8.82 -20.42 16.04
CA ALA A 261 -9.46 -19.11 16.21
C ALA A 261 -8.44 -17.96 16.14
N LEU A 262 -7.31 -18.09 16.84
CA LEU A 262 -6.22 -17.11 16.79
C LEU A 262 -5.63 -16.94 15.38
N ALA A 263 -5.51 -18.03 14.62
CA ALA A 263 -5.07 -17.99 13.22
C ALA A 263 -6.10 -17.26 12.34
N ALA A 264 -7.39 -17.54 12.51
CA ALA A 264 -8.44 -16.87 11.77
C ALA A 264 -8.49 -15.35 12.07
N GLU A 265 -8.32 -14.96 13.34
CA GLU A 265 -8.24 -13.55 13.74
C GLU A 265 -7.05 -12.84 13.07
N LEU A 266 -5.87 -13.46 13.08
CA LEU A 266 -4.67 -12.90 12.46
C LEU A 266 -4.86 -12.68 10.95
N GLU A 267 -5.39 -13.68 10.23
CA GLU A 267 -5.58 -13.63 8.78
C GLU A 267 -6.64 -12.60 8.35
N ALA A 268 -7.70 -12.45 9.15
CA ALA A 268 -8.71 -11.42 8.94
C ALA A 268 -8.13 -10.00 9.02
N GLY A 269 -7.17 -9.77 9.93
CA GLY A 269 -6.43 -8.50 10.03
C GLY A 269 -5.36 -8.31 8.95
N ALA A 270 -4.80 -9.39 8.39
CA ALA A 270 -3.64 -9.33 7.50
C ALA A 270 -3.98 -8.97 6.04
N THR A 271 -5.09 -9.46 5.50
CA THR A 271 -5.37 -9.42 4.05
C THR A 271 -5.37 -7.99 3.47
N GLY A 272 -6.01 -7.04 4.14
CA GLY A 272 -6.03 -5.63 3.71
C GLY A 272 -4.75 -4.86 4.02
N ALA A 273 -4.08 -5.22 5.12
CA ALA A 273 -2.90 -4.52 5.62
C ALA A 273 -1.64 -4.83 4.79
N LEU A 274 -1.49 -6.07 4.30
CA LEU A 274 -0.35 -6.48 3.48
C LEU A 274 -0.22 -5.63 2.21
N TYR A 275 -1.33 -5.42 1.49
CA TYR A 275 -1.35 -4.54 0.33
C TYR A 275 -0.94 -3.12 0.69
N ARG A 276 -1.52 -2.56 1.77
CA ARG A 276 -1.21 -1.20 2.23
C ARG A 276 0.25 -1.05 2.65
N PHE A 277 0.83 -1.99 3.40
CA PHE A 277 2.24 -1.94 3.80
C PHE A 277 3.19 -2.03 2.58
N GLY A 278 2.88 -2.90 1.62
CA GLY A 278 3.59 -2.98 0.35
C GLY A 278 3.53 -1.67 -0.45
N ALA A 279 2.35 -1.07 -0.57
CA ALA A 279 2.15 0.22 -1.23
C ALA A 279 2.90 1.35 -0.50
N SER A 280 2.81 1.40 0.83
CA SER A 280 3.53 2.37 1.66
C SER A 280 5.04 2.29 1.45
N ARG A 281 5.62 1.08 1.39
CA ARG A 281 7.04 0.85 1.09
C ARG A 281 7.40 1.36 -0.30
N ALA A 282 6.62 1.00 -1.32
CA ALA A 282 6.86 1.43 -2.70
C ALA A 282 6.82 2.97 -2.85
N TYR A 283 5.83 3.64 -2.23
CA TYR A 283 5.77 5.10 -2.26
C TYR A 283 6.94 5.75 -1.51
N TYR A 284 7.36 5.19 -0.37
CA TYR A 284 8.52 5.68 0.36
C TYR A 284 9.82 5.55 -0.46
N GLU A 285 9.99 4.45 -1.20
CA GLU A 285 11.09 4.27 -2.14
C GLU A 285 11.06 5.33 -3.27
N ILE A 286 9.88 5.61 -3.84
CA ILE A 286 9.72 6.65 -4.85
C ILE A 286 10.10 8.04 -4.29
N VAL A 287 9.65 8.37 -3.07
CA VAL A 287 10.02 9.62 -2.39
C VAL A 287 11.54 9.74 -2.29
N ASN A 288 12.23 8.71 -1.83
CA ASN A 288 13.69 8.71 -1.72
C ASN A 288 14.38 8.85 -3.09
N LEU A 289 13.91 8.15 -4.11
CA LEU A 289 14.44 8.24 -5.48
C LEU A 289 14.28 9.65 -6.06
N ARG A 290 13.13 10.30 -5.82
CA ARG A 290 12.88 11.68 -6.27
C ARG A 290 13.80 12.68 -5.59
N LEU A 291 13.97 12.57 -4.28
CA LEU A 291 14.91 13.41 -3.52
C LEU A 291 16.35 13.24 -4.02
N GLN A 292 16.78 11.99 -4.26
CA GLN A 292 18.09 11.70 -4.84
C GLN A 292 18.25 12.33 -6.24
N THR A 293 17.21 12.25 -7.07
CA THR A 293 17.22 12.79 -8.44
C THR A 293 17.29 14.32 -8.45
N ILE A 294 16.68 15.01 -7.48
CA ILE A 294 16.78 16.47 -7.35
C ILE A 294 18.21 16.89 -6.97
N GLY A 295 18.93 16.04 -6.25
CA GLY A 295 20.32 16.26 -5.86
C GLY A 295 20.46 17.43 -4.88
N GLU A 296 19.77 17.36 -3.75
CA GLU A 296 19.63 18.49 -2.83
C GLU A 296 20.97 19.05 -2.34
N ARG A 297 21.12 20.37 -2.40
CA ARG A 297 22.20 21.09 -1.72
C ARG A 297 21.65 21.88 -0.55
N LYS A 298 22.42 21.90 0.54
CA LYS A 298 21.99 22.53 1.79
C LYS A 298 22.00 24.06 1.67
N VAL A 299 20.95 24.69 2.19
CA VAL A 299 20.81 26.16 2.25
C VAL A 299 20.99 26.63 3.69
N GLY A 300 22.12 27.26 3.98
CA GLY A 300 22.41 27.83 5.30
C GLY A 300 22.22 26.83 6.44
N GLY A 301 21.48 27.23 7.48
CA GLY A 301 21.17 26.41 8.66
C GLY A 301 19.91 25.54 8.53
N LEU A 302 19.18 25.61 7.41
CA LEU A 302 17.91 24.91 7.24
C LEU A 302 18.12 23.43 6.90
N PRO A 303 17.23 22.52 7.35
CA PRO A 303 17.27 21.13 6.92
C PRO A 303 16.83 21.02 5.46
N THR A 304 17.46 20.13 4.69
CA THR A 304 16.95 19.75 3.37
C THR A 304 15.68 18.90 3.51
N TRP A 305 14.93 18.67 2.42
CA TRP A 305 13.73 17.86 2.50
C TRP A 305 14.08 16.40 2.83
N SER A 306 15.19 15.88 2.31
CA SER A 306 15.70 14.54 2.67
C SER A 306 15.94 14.42 4.17
N ALA A 307 16.67 15.37 4.77
CA ALA A 307 16.94 15.35 6.20
C ALA A 307 15.65 15.50 7.03
N PHE A 308 14.75 16.38 6.61
CA PHE A 308 13.48 16.63 7.28
C PHE A 308 12.57 15.40 7.26
N LEU A 309 12.39 14.79 6.09
CA LEU A 309 11.52 13.65 5.85
C LEU A 309 12.11 12.35 6.41
N ALA A 310 13.42 12.13 6.32
CA ALA A 310 14.06 10.96 6.93
C ALA A 310 13.78 10.89 8.43
N ARG A 311 13.85 12.01 9.15
CA ARG A 311 13.58 12.06 10.59
C ARG A 311 12.11 11.79 10.94
N ARG A 312 11.16 12.13 10.05
CA ARG A 312 9.72 12.14 10.35
C ARG A 312 8.92 11.01 9.72
N MET A 313 9.38 10.48 8.58
CA MET A 313 8.74 9.35 7.90
C MET A 313 9.36 8.02 8.28
N ALA A 314 10.68 7.93 8.47
CA ALA A 314 11.35 6.66 8.70
C ALA A 314 10.78 5.89 9.92
N PRO A 315 10.43 6.53 11.06
CA PRO A 315 9.79 5.83 12.17
C PRO A 315 8.46 5.18 11.78
N ALA A 316 7.61 5.91 11.04
CA ALA A 316 6.32 5.39 10.57
C ALA A 316 6.49 4.19 9.63
N MET A 317 7.47 4.28 8.72
CA MET A 317 7.79 3.20 7.79
C MET A 317 8.33 1.96 8.52
N ARG A 318 9.19 2.15 9.54
CA ARG A 318 9.67 1.04 10.38
C ARG A 318 8.51 0.36 11.10
N THR A 319 7.55 1.11 11.63
CA THR A 319 6.35 0.52 12.26
C THR A 319 5.57 -0.36 11.28
N CYS A 320 5.40 0.07 10.03
CA CYS A 320 4.73 -0.74 9.00
C CYS A 320 5.49 -2.06 8.76
N VAL A 321 6.81 -1.98 8.55
CA VAL A 321 7.67 -3.16 8.32
C VAL A 321 7.64 -4.10 9.51
N THR A 322 7.83 -3.60 10.74
CA THR A 322 7.81 -4.43 11.95
C THR A 322 6.46 -5.11 12.15
N THR A 323 5.35 -4.43 11.87
CA THR A 323 4.01 -5.02 11.96
C THR A 323 3.81 -6.13 10.92
N GLU A 324 4.23 -5.91 9.68
CA GLU A 324 4.22 -6.93 8.60
C GLU A 324 5.03 -8.17 9.01
N GLU A 325 6.25 -7.98 9.53
CA GLU A 325 7.11 -9.06 10.00
C GLU A 325 6.52 -9.82 11.20
N ARG A 326 5.90 -9.11 12.16
CA ARG A 326 5.22 -9.71 13.31
C ARG A 326 4.06 -10.59 12.86
N GLN A 327 3.22 -10.11 11.94
CA GLN A 327 2.12 -10.91 11.38
C GLN A 327 2.65 -12.17 10.69
N ALA A 328 3.64 -12.05 9.81
CA ALA A 328 4.21 -13.20 9.12
C ALA A 328 4.85 -14.22 10.09
N ASN A 329 5.50 -13.73 11.15
CA ASN A 329 6.07 -14.59 12.19
C ASN A 329 4.99 -15.30 13.00
N LEU A 330 3.92 -14.61 13.38
CA LEU A 330 2.79 -15.19 14.12
C LEU A 330 2.07 -16.25 13.30
N SER A 331 1.75 -15.98 12.04
CA SER A 331 1.06 -16.93 11.14
C SER A 331 1.86 -18.24 11.06
N ARG A 332 3.19 -18.14 10.89
CA ARG A 332 4.09 -19.31 10.94
C ARG A 332 4.10 -20.04 12.28
N LYS A 333 4.09 -19.32 13.41
CA LYS A 333 4.11 -19.96 14.74
C LYS A 333 2.78 -20.64 15.06
N LEU A 334 1.65 -20.00 14.77
CA LEU A 334 0.30 -20.56 14.92
C LEU A 334 0.13 -21.83 14.10
N ALA A 335 0.50 -21.79 12.81
CA ALA A 335 0.44 -22.97 11.94
C ALA A 335 1.27 -24.14 12.49
N ARG A 336 2.48 -23.88 13.01
CA ARG A 336 3.31 -24.91 13.62
C ARG A 336 2.69 -25.48 14.90
N ALA A 337 2.22 -24.62 15.81
CA ALA A 337 1.58 -25.06 17.05
C ALA A 337 0.33 -25.91 16.77
N ALA A 338 -0.53 -25.47 15.84
CA ALA A 338 -1.73 -26.19 15.44
C ALA A 338 -1.40 -27.56 14.82
N ASN A 339 -0.37 -27.64 13.97
CA ASN A 339 0.06 -28.91 13.38
C ASN A 339 0.61 -29.89 14.42
N LEU A 340 1.41 -29.42 15.38
CA LEU A 340 1.92 -30.25 16.47
C LEU A 340 0.77 -30.81 17.32
N LEU A 341 -0.17 -29.94 17.67
CA LEU A 341 -1.30 -30.32 18.51
C LEU A 341 -2.26 -31.28 17.78
N ARG A 342 -2.52 -31.06 16.49
CA ARG A 342 -3.28 -31.98 15.64
C ARG A 342 -2.63 -33.37 15.62
N THR A 343 -1.32 -33.42 15.37
CA THR A 343 -0.56 -34.70 15.37
C THR A 343 -0.70 -35.41 16.72
N ARG A 344 -0.64 -34.67 17.83
CA ARG A 344 -0.80 -35.24 19.18
C ARG A 344 -2.22 -35.79 19.41
N VAL A 345 -3.25 -35.06 18.99
CA VAL A 345 -4.66 -35.50 19.08
C VAL A 345 -4.88 -36.76 18.24
N ASP A 346 -4.34 -36.80 17.02
CA ASP A 346 -4.47 -37.95 16.12
C ASP A 346 -3.82 -39.20 16.72
N VAL A 347 -2.59 -39.09 17.23
CA VAL A 347 -1.89 -40.19 17.91
C VAL A 347 -2.65 -40.67 19.15
N ALA A 348 -3.16 -39.76 19.97
CA ALA A 348 -3.92 -40.11 21.16
C ALA A 348 -5.26 -40.81 20.83
N LEU A 349 -5.92 -40.41 19.73
CA LEU A 349 -7.12 -41.09 19.23
C LEU A 349 -6.82 -42.47 18.68
N GLU A 350 -5.72 -42.64 17.94
CA GLU A 350 -5.27 -43.95 17.47
C GLU A 350 -4.99 -44.89 18.65
N GLN A 351 -4.30 -44.40 19.68
CA GLN A 351 -4.04 -45.17 20.91
C GLN A 351 -5.34 -45.57 21.62
N GLN A 352 -6.29 -44.64 21.77
CA GLN A 352 -7.59 -44.92 22.40
C GLN A 352 -8.40 -45.97 21.61
N ASN A 353 -8.39 -45.89 20.28
CA ASN A 353 -9.04 -46.86 19.42
C ASN A 353 -8.39 -48.25 19.53
N GLN A 354 -7.06 -48.31 19.60
CA GLN A 354 -6.32 -49.57 19.80
C GLN A 354 -6.68 -50.23 21.15
N ASP A 355 -6.70 -49.46 22.23
CA ASP A 355 -7.04 -49.94 23.57
C ASP A 355 -8.49 -50.45 23.65
N LEU A 356 -9.43 -49.76 22.98
CA LEU A 356 -10.83 -50.20 22.84
C LEU A 356 -10.94 -51.55 22.12
N LEU A 357 -10.25 -51.70 20.99
CA LEU A 357 -10.24 -52.96 20.23
C LEU A 357 -9.61 -54.11 21.03
N GLN A 358 -8.57 -53.84 21.81
CA GLN A 358 -7.94 -54.85 22.67
C GLN A 358 -8.85 -55.29 23.82
N THR A 359 -9.55 -54.33 24.45
CA THR A 359 -10.53 -54.61 25.51
C THR A 359 -11.72 -55.41 24.96
N MET A 360 -12.21 -55.03 23.78
CA MET A 360 -13.27 -55.77 23.08
C MET A 360 -12.84 -57.20 22.76
N ASN A 361 -11.66 -57.40 22.16
CA ASN A 361 -11.13 -58.75 21.88
C ASN A 361 -11.02 -59.61 23.14
N THR A 362 -10.60 -59.02 24.26
CA THR A 362 -10.49 -59.73 25.54
C THR A 362 -11.86 -60.13 26.07
N ARG A 363 -12.85 -59.23 26.02
CA ARG A 363 -14.23 -59.51 26.41
C ARG A 363 -14.88 -60.57 25.53
N THR A 364 -14.69 -60.51 24.21
CA THR A 364 -15.17 -61.53 23.26
C THR A 364 -14.55 -62.90 23.54
N ARG A 365 -13.23 -62.97 23.77
CA ARG A 365 -12.56 -64.24 24.17
C ARG A 365 -13.12 -64.80 25.48
N MET A 366 -13.42 -63.94 26.46
CA MET A 366 -14.02 -64.37 27.72
C MET A 366 -15.44 -64.88 27.54
N GLN A 367 -16.25 -64.22 26.71
CA GLN A 367 -17.59 -64.69 26.34
C GLN A 367 -17.54 -66.05 25.63
N LEU A 368 -16.62 -66.24 24.68
CA LEU A 368 -16.43 -67.53 24.01
C LEU A 368 -16.04 -68.65 24.99
N ARG A 369 -15.16 -68.36 25.96
CA ARG A 369 -14.82 -69.33 27.02
C ARG A 369 -16.01 -69.68 27.90
N LEU A 370 -16.79 -68.68 28.32
CA LEU A 370 -18.00 -68.89 29.12
C LEU A 370 -19.02 -69.73 28.36
N GLN A 371 -19.24 -69.44 27.09
CA GLN A 371 -20.13 -70.21 26.23
C GLN A 371 -19.64 -71.67 26.09
N ALA A 372 -18.35 -71.88 25.83
CA ALA A 372 -17.78 -73.23 25.77
C ALA A 372 -17.91 -73.99 27.11
N THR A 373 -17.77 -73.31 28.26
CA THR A 373 -18.02 -73.95 29.56
C THR A 373 -19.50 -74.28 29.80
N VAL A 374 -20.43 -73.44 29.34
CA VAL A 374 -21.88 -73.71 29.42
C VAL A 374 -22.24 -74.89 28.51
N GLU A 375 -21.72 -74.91 27.28
CA GLU A 375 -21.85 -76.03 26.37
C GLU A 375 -21.29 -77.31 27.00
N GLY A 376 -20.07 -77.29 27.54
CA GLY A 376 -19.47 -78.44 28.23
C GLY A 376 -20.27 -78.93 29.44
N LEU A 377 -20.80 -78.02 30.27
CA LEU A 377 -21.66 -78.37 31.40
C LEU A 377 -22.99 -78.97 30.92
N SER A 378 -23.58 -78.44 29.84
CA SER A 378 -24.81 -78.98 29.27
C SER A 378 -24.61 -80.38 28.69
N VAL A 379 -23.47 -80.65 28.03
CA VAL A 379 -23.10 -82.01 27.61
C VAL A 379 -23.00 -82.94 28.82
N ALA A 380 -22.31 -82.53 29.88
CA ALA A 380 -22.17 -83.35 31.09
C ALA A 380 -23.53 -83.62 31.78
N ALA A 381 -24.39 -82.60 31.89
CA ALA A 381 -25.73 -82.73 32.46
C ALA A 381 -26.62 -83.67 31.61
N ILE A 382 -26.65 -83.50 30.29
CA ILE A 382 -27.39 -84.39 29.38
C ILE A 382 -26.86 -85.82 29.49
N THR A 383 -25.53 -86.01 29.53
CA THR A 383 -24.91 -87.34 29.66
C THR A 383 -25.28 -87.99 30.99
N TYR A 384 -25.27 -87.25 32.11
CA TYR A 384 -25.70 -87.73 33.42
C TYR A 384 -27.17 -88.18 33.42
N TYR A 385 -28.07 -87.37 32.83
CA TYR A 385 -29.48 -87.74 32.71
C TYR A 385 -29.69 -88.99 31.84
N VAL A 386 -28.94 -89.14 30.74
CA VAL A 386 -29.02 -90.32 29.87
C VAL A 386 -28.54 -91.58 30.61
N VAL A 387 -27.45 -91.49 31.38
CA VAL A 387 -26.90 -92.64 32.13
C VAL A 387 -27.78 -93.02 33.33
N GLY A 388 -28.43 -92.06 34.00
CA GLY A 388 -29.35 -92.34 35.11
C GLY A 388 -30.73 -92.86 34.72
N LEU A 389 -31.02 -92.98 33.40
CA LEU A 389 -32.26 -93.52 32.84
C LEU A 389 -32.15 -95.01 32.42
N PHE A 390 -30.97 -95.61 32.58
CA PHE A 390 -30.71 -97.06 32.46
C PHE A 390 -30.37 -97.64 33.82
#